data_AF-A0AA39PTE8-F1
#
_entry.id   AF-A0AA39PTE8-F1
#
_cell.length_a   1.000
_cell.length_b   1.000
_cell.length_c   1.000
_cell.angle_alpha   90.00
_cell.angle_beta   90.00
_cell.angle_gamma   90.00
#
_symmetry.space_group_name_H-M   'P 1'
#
loop_
_entity.id
_entity.type
_entity.pdbx_description
1 polymer ?
#
loop_
_entity_poly.entity_id
_entity_poly.type
_entity_poly.pdbx_seq_one_letter_code
_entity_poly.pdbx_strand_id
1 'polypeptide(L)'
;SQFWAVLIGIDAYESWPLQGCVSDVSLMKNFLIDDLGVPKERIQCLLGSHNPIPDDPLKPSRANIVDTLYSLIHNDEIQLGDNIIIYYAGHSSSYQCSEHSFTTPNCRPELCPVEALCPIDRDTLDSHGR
;
A
#
# COMPACT_ATOMS: atom_id res chain seq x y z
N SER A 1 -6.43 -12.13 -20.39
CA SER A 1 -6.46 -11.35 -19.16
C SER A 1 -5.06 -11.37 -18.58
N GLN A 2 -4.52 -10.22 -18.26
CA GLN A 2 -3.16 -10.04 -17.73
C GLN A 2 -3.23 -9.60 -16.25
N PHE A 3 -2.10 -9.68 -15.55
CA PHE A 3 -1.99 -9.23 -14.16
C PHE A 3 -1.11 -8.00 -14.05
N TRP A 4 -1.54 -7.09 -13.19
CA TRP A 4 -0.82 -5.92 -12.72
C TRP A 4 -0.81 -5.95 -11.20
N ALA A 5 0.31 -5.58 -10.58
CA ALA A 5 0.46 -5.68 -9.14
C ALA A 5 1.14 -4.47 -8.51
N VAL A 6 0.63 -4.07 -7.36
CA VAL A 6 1.28 -3.13 -6.43
C VAL A 6 1.47 -3.84 -5.11
N LEU A 7 2.73 -3.98 -4.68
CA LEU A 7 3.11 -4.70 -3.47
C LEU A 7 3.80 -3.74 -2.50
N ILE A 8 3.29 -3.64 -1.27
CA ILE A 8 3.74 -2.67 -0.28
C ILE A 8 4.12 -3.42 0.99
N GLY A 9 5.36 -3.26 1.45
CA GLY A 9 5.90 -3.98 2.60
C GLY A 9 6.72 -3.04 3.46
N ILE A 10 6.34 -2.87 4.73
CA ILE A 10 6.95 -1.86 5.61
C ILE A 10 7.37 -2.50 6.92
N ASP A 11 8.68 -2.57 7.16
CA ASP A 11 9.29 -2.99 8.42
C ASP A 11 9.79 -1.78 9.23
N ALA A 12 10.40 -0.81 8.55
CA ALA A 12 11.12 0.32 9.15
C ALA A 12 10.22 1.50 9.52
N TYR A 13 9.17 1.25 10.29
CA TYR A 13 8.45 2.31 10.99
C TYR A 13 9.33 2.95 12.06
N GLU A 14 9.21 4.27 12.23
CA GLU A 14 9.93 4.99 13.28
C GLU A 14 9.50 4.53 14.67
N SER A 15 8.18 4.41 14.90
CA SER A 15 7.63 3.81 16.11
C SER A 15 7.18 2.38 15.84
N TRP A 16 7.47 1.48 16.79
CA TRP A 16 7.04 0.07 16.74
C TRP A 16 7.45 -0.64 15.45
N PRO A 17 8.75 -0.73 15.15
CA PRO A 17 9.21 -1.37 13.93
C PRO A 17 8.73 -2.82 13.85
N LEU A 18 8.44 -3.26 12.63
CA LEU A 18 8.06 -4.62 12.31
C LEU A 18 9.25 -5.39 11.74
N GLN A 19 9.06 -6.70 11.62
CA GLN A 19 9.99 -7.60 10.97
C GLN A 19 9.19 -8.62 10.18
N GLY A 20 9.40 -8.65 8.86
CA GLY A 20 8.85 -9.67 7.97
C GLY A 20 7.97 -9.13 6.87
N CYS A 21 7.47 -7.90 6.95
CA CYS A 21 6.59 -7.34 5.92
C CYS A 21 7.29 -7.20 4.56
N VAL A 22 8.58 -6.86 4.56
CA VAL A 22 9.39 -6.84 3.33
C VAL A 22 9.63 -8.27 2.80
N SER A 23 9.77 -9.25 3.70
CA SER A 23 9.89 -10.66 3.32
C SER A 23 8.59 -11.19 2.72
N ASP A 24 7.44 -10.82 3.28
CA ASP A 24 6.11 -11.19 2.78
C ASP A 24 5.89 -10.67 1.35
N VAL A 25 6.24 -9.40 1.10
CA VAL A 25 6.20 -8.83 -0.26
C VAL A 25 7.16 -9.56 -1.20
N SER A 26 8.34 -9.92 -0.74
CA SER A 26 9.32 -10.65 -1.56
C SER A 26 8.78 -12.03 -1.96
N LEU A 27 8.13 -12.74 -1.05
CA LEU A 27 7.46 -14.01 -1.32
C LEU A 27 6.29 -13.84 -2.29
N MET A 28 5.44 -12.83 -2.09
CA MET A 28 4.33 -12.53 -2.99
C MET A 28 4.82 -12.17 -4.39
N LYS A 29 5.89 -11.37 -4.50
CA LYS A 29 6.52 -11.00 -5.77
C LYS A 29 7.02 -12.24 -6.51
N ASN A 30 7.74 -13.12 -5.82
CA ASN A 30 8.26 -14.35 -6.41
C ASN A 30 7.12 -15.25 -6.86
N PHE A 31 6.07 -15.43 -6.04
CA PHE A 31 4.87 -16.17 -6.44
C PHE A 31 4.21 -15.60 -7.71
N LEU A 32 4.06 -14.27 -7.81
CA LEU A 32 3.50 -13.64 -9.00
C LEU A 32 4.35 -13.89 -10.24
N ILE A 33 5.67 -13.86 -10.12
CA ILE A 33 6.59 -14.05 -11.27
C ILE A 33 6.69 -15.52 -11.64
N ASP A 34 7.03 -16.37 -10.67
CA ASP A 34 7.48 -17.74 -10.89
C ASP A 34 6.30 -18.70 -11.10
N ASP A 35 5.21 -18.52 -10.34
CA ASP A 35 4.03 -19.40 -10.41
C ASP A 35 2.93 -18.85 -11.32
N LEU A 36 2.74 -17.52 -11.34
CA LEU A 36 1.69 -16.87 -12.14
C LEU A 36 2.20 -16.23 -13.44
N GLY A 37 3.51 -16.21 -13.68
CA GLY A 37 4.10 -15.73 -14.93
C GLY A 37 3.91 -14.22 -15.18
N VAL A 38 3.71 -13.42 -14.12
CA VAL A 38 3.50 -11.97 -14.24
C VAL A 38 4.83 -11.30 -14.59
N PRO A 39 4.92 -10.52 -15.68
CA PRO A 39 6.13 -9.78 -16.03
C PRO A 39 6.56 -8.82 -14.91
N LYS A 40 7.85 -8.74 -14.62
CA LYS A 40 8.41 -7.91 -13.53
C LYS A 40 8.03 -6.44 -13.69
N GLU A 41 7.93 -5.97 -14.93
CA GLU A 41 7.62 -4.60 -15.32
C GLU A 41 6.18 -4.20 -14.93
N ARG A 42 5.31 -5.19 -14.65
CA ARG A 42 3.93 -4.98 -14.19
C ARG A 42 3.75 -5.14 -12.69
N ILE A 43 4.85 -5.30 -11.96
CA ILE A 43 4.86 -5.45 -10.51
C ILE A 43 5.62 -4.27 -9.91
N GLN A 44 4.89 -3.29 -9.40
CA GLN A 44 5.46 -2.19 -8.64
C GLN A 44 5.61 -2.60 -7.18
N CYS A 45 6.81 -2.46 -6.62
CA CYS A 45 7.06 -2.66 -5.19
C CYS A 45 7.30 -1.33 -4.51
N LEU A 46 6.87 -1.21 -3.25
CA LEU A 46 7.27 -0.15 -2.32
C LEU A 46 7.71 -0.79 -1.02
N LEU A 47 9.01 -0.72 -0.70
CA LEU A 47 9.60 -1.43 0.44
C LEU A 47 10.20 -0.45 1.45
N GLY A 48 9.84 -0.65 2.71
CA GLY A 48 10.37 0.09 3.85
C GLY A 48 11.24 -0.82 4.71
N SER A 49 12.47 -1.08 4.28
CA SER A 49 13.43 -1.93 5.00
C SER A 49 14.28 -1.12 6.00
N HIS A 50 14.74 -1.78 7.08
CA HIS A 50 15.70 -1.21 8.03
C HIS A 50 17.08 -0.96 7.39
N ASN A 51 17.41 -1.75 6.37
CA ASN A 51 18.64 -1.67 5.61
C ASN A 51 18.29 -1.42 4.14
N PRO A 52 18.00 -0.18 3.74
CA PRO A 52 17.65 0.12 2.37
C PRO A 52 18.85 -0.17 1.47
N ILE A 53 18.63 -0.95 0.42
CA ILE A 53 19.63 -1.21 -0.61
C ILE A 53 19.67 0.03 -1.53
N PRO A 54 20.79 0.41 -2.15
CA PRO A 54 20.81 1.57 -3.07
C PRO A 54 19.82 1.47 -4.23
N ASP A 55 19.46 0.25 -4.63
CA ASP A 55 18.43 -0.07 -5.62
C ASP A 55 17.07 -0.39 -4.96
N ASP A 56 16.87 -0.03 -3.68
CA ASP A 56 15.59 -0.31 -3.01
C ASP A 56 14.45 0.35 -3.79
N PRO A 57 13.33 -0.36 -3.94
CA PRO A 57 12.15 0.19 -4.58
C PRO A 57 11.67 1.46 -3.85
N LEU A 58 10.84 2.22 -4.57
CA LEU A 58 10.22 3.46 -4.15
C LEU A 58 9.78 3.40 -2.67
N LYS A 59 10.26 4.33 -1.83
CA LYS A 59 9.93 4.36 -0.40
C LYS A 59 8.40 4.38 -0.19
N PRO A 60 7.82 3.59 0.74
CA PRO A 60 6.38 3.53 0.97
C PRO A 60 5.86 4.71 1.81
N SER A 61 6.19 5.94 1.39
CA SER A 61 5.60 7.16 1.94
C SER A 61 4.14 7.30 1.52
N ARG A 62 3.38 8.12 2.24
CA ARG A 62 1.98 8.40 1.88
C ARG A 62 1.85 8.86 0.43
N ALA A 63 2.71 9.81 0.02
CA ALA A 63 2.70 10.36 -1.33
C ALA A 63 2.96 9.26 -2.38
N ASN A 64 4.01 8.46 -2.19
CA ASN A 64 4.38 7.41 -3.15
C ASN A 64 3.33 6.30 -3.26
N ILE A 65 2.71 5.90 -2.14
CA ILE A 65 1.62 4.92 -2.15
C ILE A 65 0.44 5.47 -2.95
N VAL A 66 0.02 6.71 -2.67
CA VAL A 66 -1.09 7.35 -3.37
C VAL A 66 -0.79 7.49 -4.87
N ASP A 67 0.39 7.99 -5.23
CA ASP A 67 0.80 8.17 -6.63
C ASP A 67 0.85 6.84 -7.38
N THR A 68 1.35 5.78 -6.74
CA THR A 68 1.39 4.42 -7.34
C THR A 68 -0.02 3.85 -7.55
N LEU A 69 -0.93 4.06 -6.60
CA LEU A 69 -2.31 3.61 -6.77
C LEU A 69 -3.02 4.40 -7.87
N TYR A 70 -2.78 5.71 -7.98
CA TYR A 70 -3.29 6.52 -9.08
C TYR A 70 -2.66 6.16 -10.42
N SER A 71 -1.41 5.72 -10.47
CA SER A 71 -0.78 5.32 -11.73
C SER A 71 -1.47 4.11 -12.35
N LEU A 72 -2.09 3.23 -11.55
CA LEU A 72 -2.92 2.14 -12.08
C LEU A 72 -4.14 2.65 -12.86
N ILE A 73 -4.76 3.76 -12.41
CA ILE A 73 -5.96 4.33 -13.04
C ILE A 73 -5.60 4.96 -14.40
N HIS A 74 -4.41 5.54 -14.51
CA HIS A 74 -3.96 6.27 -15.70
C HIS A 74 -3.05 5.45 -16.61
N ASN A 75 -2.93 4.14 -16.38
CA ASN A 75 -2.10 3.27 -17.19
C ASN A 75 -2.90 2.72 -18.38
N ASP A 76 -2.68 3.31 -19.57
CA ASP A 76 -3.33 2.90 -20.81
C ASP A 76 -2.99 1.45 -21.25
N GLU A 77 -1.96 0.82 -20.68
CA GLU A 77 -1.67 -0.60 -20.92
C GLU A 77 -2.60 -1.55 -20.15
N ILE A 78 -3.32 -1.05 -19.13
CA ILE A 78 -4.31 -1.82 -18.37
C ILE A 78 -5.64 -1.78 -19.13
N GLN A 79 -6.10 -2.94 -19.58
CA GLN A 79 -7.31 -3.05 -20.40
C GLN A 79 -8.48 -3.63 -19.61
N LEU A 80 -9.69 -3.41 -20.10
CA LEU A 80 -10.90 -4.01 -19.52
C LEU A 80 -10.76 -5.54 -19.47
N GLY A 81 -10.90 -6.11 -18.27
CA GLY A 81 -10.76 -7.55 -18.03
C GLY A 81 -9.36 -7.99 -17.59
N ASP A 82 -8.40 -7.08 -17.44
CA ASP A 82 -7.16 -7.34 -16.70
C ASP A 82 -7.39 -7.36 -15.19
N ASN A 83 -6.53 -8.09 -14.47
CA ASN A 83 -6.59 -8.25 -13.02
C ASN A 83 -5.58 -7.31 -12.35
N ILE A 84 -6.03 -6.61 -11.31
CA ILE A 84 -5.18 -5.77 -10.46
C ILE A 84 -5.05 -6.44 -9.09
N ILE A 85 -3.81 -6.63 -8.65
CA ILE A 85 -3.47 -7.17 -7.33
C ILE A 85 -2.86 -6.05 -6.50
N ILE A 86 -3.41 -5.80 -5.32
CA ILE A 86 -2.83 -4.89 -4.34
C ILE A 86 -2.56 -5.73 -3.09
N TYR A 87 -1.29 -5.83 -2.71
CA TYR A 87 -0.85 -6.56 -1.53
C TYR A 87 -0.16 -5.61 -0.56
N TYR A 88 -0.57 -5.66 0.70
CA TYR A 88 -0.03 -4.82 1.76
C TYR A 88 0.35 -5.65 2.98
N ALA A 89 1.57 -5.46 3.47
CA ALA A 89 2.04 -5.94 4.75
C ALA A 89 2.67 -4.77 5.53
N GLY A 90 2.14 -4.49 6.72
CA GLY A 90 2.55 -3.37 7.56
C GLY A 90 1.53 -3.08 8.64
N HIS A 91 1.72 -1.97 9.36
CA HIS A 91 0.76 -1.50 10.37
C HIS A 91 -0.56 -1.03 9.73
N SER A 92 -1.66 -1.24 10.43
CA SER A 92 -2.94 -0.63 10.10
C SER A 92 -3.45 0.21 11.26
N SER A 93 -4.44 1.05 10.96
CA SER A 93 -5.12 1.87 11.95
C SER A 93 -6.57 2.05 11.54
N SER A 94 -7.43 2.32 12.51
CA SER A 94 -8.83 2.67 12.26
C SER A 94 -9.10 4.07 12.79
N TYR A 95 -9.83 4.87 12.02
CA TYR A 95 -10.27 6.20 12.41
C TYR A 95 -11.79 6.25 12.49
N GLN A 96 -12.32 6.89 13.53
CA GLN A 96 -13.75 7.14 13.61
C GLN A 96 -14.13 8.24 12.60
N CYS A 97 -15.15 7.98 11.80
CA CYS A 97 -15.70 8.98 10.88
C CYS A 97 -16.50 10.01 11.68
N SER A 98 -15.95 11.21 11.87
CA SER A 98 -16.65 12.31 12.56
C SER A 98 -17.70 13.00 11.69
N GLU A 99 -17.61 12.89 10.36
CA GLU A 99 -18.52 13.57 9.42
C GLU A 99 -19.10 12.60 8.37
N HIS A 100 -20.12 11.84 8.77
CA HIS A 100 -21.10 11.34 7.80
C HIS A 100 -22.07 12.47 7.45
N SER A 101 -21.64 13.37 6.58
CA SER A 101 -22.57 14.23 5.87
C SER A 101 -23.06 13.49 4.62
N PHE A 102 -24.36 13.22 4.58
CA PHE A 102 -25.20 12.81 3.45
C PHE A 102 -25.58 11.31 3.31
N THR A 103 -26.89 11.10 3.50
CA THR A 103 -27.84 10.12 2.91
C THR A 103 -28.01 8.70 3.43
N THR A 104 -27.31 8.20 4.44
CA THR A 104 -27.65 6.90 5.05
C THR A 104 -28.16 7.06 6.49
N PRO A 105 -29.47 6.86 6.76
CA PRO A 105 -30.07 7.13 8.08
C PRO A 105 -29.62 6.17 9.19
N ASN A 106 -28.74 5.20 8.91
CA ASN A 106 -28.31 4.17 9.87
C ASN A 106 -26.79 4.13 10.16
N CYS A 107 -25.99 5.05 9.61
CA CYS A 107 -24.57 5.10 9.95
C CYS A 107 -24.37 5.81 11.29
N ARG A 108 -24.31 5.04 12.37
CA ARG A 108 -23.88 5.54 13.67
C ARG A 108 -22.36 5.75 13.61
N PRO A 109 -21.82 6.91 14.05
CA PRO A 109 -20.38 7.19 14.02
C PRO A 109 -19.51 6.13 14.73
N GLU A 110 -20.09 5.44 15.72
CA GLU A 110 -19.45 4.35 16.47
C GLU A 110 -19.40 3.01 15.71
N LEU A 111 -20.08 2.90 14.57
CA LEU A 111 -20.30 1.64 13.83
C LEU A 111 -19.67 1.61 12.43
N CYS A 112 -18.95 2.67 12.03
CA CYS A 112 -18.30 2.76 10.72
C CYS A 112 -16.87 3.31 10.82
N PRO A 113 -15.92 2.58 11.44
CA PRO A 113 -14.51 2.94 11.37
C PRO A 113 -14.01 2.92 9.92
N VAL A 114 -13.14 3.87 9.58
CA VAL A 114 -12.36 3.86 8.35
C VAL A 114 -11.04 3.19 8.64
N GLU A 115 -10.83 2.01 8.07
CA GLU A 115 -9.55 1.31 8.10
C GLU A 115 -8.55 2.01 7.18
N ALA A 116 -7.31 2.10 7.65
CA ALA A 116 -6.25 2.81 6.97
C ALA A 116 -4.95 2.00 7.02
N LEU A 117 -4.22 2.04 5.91
CA LEU A 117 -2.84 1.57 5.82
C LEU A 117 -1.93 2.62 6.46
N CYS A 118 -0.94 2.18 7.24
CA CYS A 118 0.06 3.08 7.80
C CYS A 118 1.24 3.19 6.84
N PRO A 119 1.48 4.35 6.20
CA PRO A 119 2.69 4.57 5.42
C PRO A 119 3.91 4.69 6.35
N ILE A 120 5.11 4.56 5.81
CA ILE A 120 6.35 4.60 6.61
C ILE A 120 6.59 5.96 7.29
N ASP A 121 6.02 7.02 6.72
CA ASP A 121 6.08 8.40 7.20
C ASP A 121 4.86 8.76 8.06
N ARG A 122 4.09 7.77 8.54
CA ARG A 122 2.95 7.99 9.43
C ARG A 122 3.33 8.76 10.70
N ASP A 123 4.48 8.43 11.27
CA ASP A 123 4.93 9.00 12.55
C ASP A 123 5.75 10.28 12.34
N THR A 124 6.01 10.66 11.09
CA THR A 124 6.77 11.87 10.80
C THR A 124 5.86 13.07 10.84
N LEU A 125 6.22 14.03 11.69
CA LEU A 125 5.54 15.31 11.76
C LEU A 125 5.71 16.05 10.43
N ASP A 126 4.60 16.44 9.81
CA ASP A 126 4.64 17.36 8.69
C ASP A 126 5.09 18.77 9.13
N SER A 127 5.19 19.72 8.20
CA SER A 127 5.53 21.11 8.51
C SER A 127 4.55 21.82 9.46
N HIS A 128 3.41 21.19 9.75
CA HIS A 128 2.38 21.65 10.68
C HIS A 128 2.38 20.88 12.00
N GLY A 129 3.36 19.98 12.23
CA GLY A 129 3.46 19.22 13.48
C GLY A 129 2.36 18.18 13.64
N ARG A 130 1.81 17.67 12.53
CA ARG A 130 0.82 16.58 12.52
C ARG A 130 1.39 15.29 11.99
#